data_AF-A0A7C3YLH3-F1
#
_entry.id   AF-A0A7C3YLH3-F1
#
_cell.length_a   1.000
_cell.length_b   1.000
_cell.length_c   1.000
_cell.angle_alpha   90.00
_cell.angle_beta   90.00
_cell.angle_gamma   90.00
#
_symmetry.space_group_name_H-M   'P 1'
#
loop_
_entity.id
_entity.type
_entity.pdbx_description
1 polymer ?
#
loop_
_entity_poly.entity_id
_entity_poly.type
_entity_poly.pdbx_seq_one_letter_code
_entity_poly.pdbx_strand_id
1 'polypeptide(L)'
;GMIKKETKKTIHKMPILGSIPFLGRLFNKTVDSVENTQLWILITPHIIDISKPEDKETLKKLQEEQRKQVEMKMKTEMNKTIRQDNNK
;
A
#
# COMPACT_ATOMS: atom_id res chain seq x y z
N GLY A 1 12.36 -9.15 -5.31
CA GLY A 1 11.82 -8.72 -4.01
C GLY A 1 12.39 -7.37 -3.64
N MET A 2 11.67 -6.57 -2.87
CA MET A 2 12.13 -5.27 -2.39
C MET A 2 12.05 -5.23 -0.86
N ILE A 3 13.13 -4.81 -0.19
CA ILE A 3 13.22 -4.70 1.27
C ILE A 3 13.40 -3.22 1.61
N LYS A 4 12.49 -2.66 2.42
CA LYS A 4 12.60 -1.27 2.92
C LYS A 4 12.73 -1.32 4.44
N LYS A 5 13.74 -0.64 4.98
CA LYS A 5 13.96 -0.49 6.43
C LYS A 5 13.82 0.98 6.80
N GLU A 6 12.82 1.33 7.59
CA GLU A 6 12.64 2.68 8.15
C GLU A 6 12.85 2.63 9.67
N THR A 7 13.66 3.53 10.21
CA THR A 7 13.88 3.64 11.67
C THR A 7 13.31 4.98 12.14
N LYS A 8 12.24 4.94 12.95
CA LYS A 8 11.56 6.15 13.43
C LYS A 8 11.76 6.28 14.94
N LYS A 9 12.54 7.27 15.36
CA LYS A 9 12.80 7.55 16.77
C LYS A 9 11.89 8.69 17.23
N THR A 10 10.83 8.38 17.97
CA THR A 10 9.92 9.37 18.55
C THR A 10 10.20 9.51 20.05
N ILE A 11 10.69 10.68 20.47
CA ILE A 11 10.94 10.99 21.88
C ILE A 11 9.78 11.84 22.40
N HIS A 12 8.89 11.24 23.20
CA HIS A 12 7.90 11.99 23.97
C HIS A 12 8.47 12.35 25.34
N LYS A 13 8.69 13.65 25.60
CA LYS A 13 9.05 14.18 26.93
C LYS A 13 7.85 14.96 27.49
N MET A 14 7.47 14.68 28.73
CA MET A 14 6.58 15.55 29.50
C MET A 14 7.37 16.80 29.94
N PRO A 15 6.96 18.03 29.54
CA PRO A 15 7.81 19.22 29.65
C PRO A 15 8.13 19.66 31.10
N ILE A 16 7.41 19.17 32.11
CA ILE A 16 7.45 19.75 33.47
C ILE A 16 8.33 18.94 34.46
N LEU A 17 8.55 17.63 34.24
CA LEU A 17 9.32 16.76 35.16
C LEU A 17 10.69 16.32 34.59
N GLY A 18 11.04 16.77 33.39
CA GLY A 18 12.31 16.46 32.72
C GLY A 18 13.54 17.25 33.21
N SER A 19 13.35 18.22 34.12
CA SER A 19 14.40 19.13 34.62
C SER A 19 14.92 18.78 36.04
N ILE A 20 14.43 17.70 36.67
CA ILE A 20 14.87 17.29 38.00
C ILE A 20 16.05 16.29 37.87
N PRO A 21 17.28 16.68 38.23
CA PRO A 21 18.40 15.74 38.29
C PRO A 21 18.07 14.62 39.28
N PHE A 22 18.43 13.37 38.95
CA PHE A 22 18.05 12.08 39.58
C PHE A 22 16.72 11.41 39.16
N LEU A 23 15.61 12.13 38.97
CA LEU A 23 14.31 11.50 38.66
C LEU A 23 13.98 11.41 37.15
N GLY A 24 14.73 12.11 36.30
CA GLY A 24 14.49 12.17 34.86
C GLY A 24 14.47 10.82 34.12
N ARG A 25 15.07 9.75 34.66
CA ARG A 25 15.05 8.42 34.03
C ARG A 25 13.71 7.69 34.18
N LEU A 26 12.90 8.02 35.19
CA LEU A 26 11.60 7.39 35.43
C LEU A 26 10.46 8.03 34.61
N PHE A 27 10.64 9.29 34.18
CA PHE A 27 9.64 10.06 33.42
C PHE A 27 9.95 10.19 31.91
N ASN A 28 11.07 9.65 31.44
CA ASN A 28 11.38 9.56 30.02
C ASN A 28 10.93 8.17 29.49
N LYS A 29 9.80 8.10 28.79
CA LYS A 29 9.38 6.90 28.06
C LYS A 29 10.02 6.92 26.66
N THR A 30 11.12 6.21 26.49
CA THR A 30 11.69 5.93 25.16
C THR A 30 10.91 4.78 24.53
N VAL A 31 10.20 5.04 23.44
CA VAL A 31 9.54 4.01 22.63
C VAL A 31 10.33 3.85 21.34
N ASP A 32 11.10 2.78 21.26
CA ASP A 32 11.80 2.40 20.03
C ASP A 32 10.85 1.54 19.18
N SER A 33 10.46 2.02 18.00
CA SER A 33 9.63 1.27 17.05
C SER A 33 10.46 0.90 15.82
N VAL A 34 10.56 -0.40 15.54
CA VAL A 34 11.25 -0.94 14.37
C VAL A 34 10.21 -1.54 13.44
N GLU A 35 10.03 -0.94 12.27
CA GLU A 35 9.08 -1.42 11.26
C GLU A 35 9.85 -2.06 10.08
N ASN A 36 9.64 -3.36 9.86
CA ASN A 36 10.26 -4.12 8.79
C ASN A 36 9.21 -4.45 7.71
N THR A 37 9.36 -3.85 6.53
CA THR A 37 8.45 -4.12 5.40
C THR A 37 9.17 -4.99 4.36
N GLN A 38 8.64 -6.19 4.12
CA GLN A 38 9.12 -7.12 3.08
C GLN A 38 8.07 -7.29 1.98
N LEU A 39 8.45 -7.05 0.73
CA LEU A 39 7.59 -7.26 -0.45
C LEU A 39 8.12 -8.40 -1.33
N TRP A 40 7.32 -9.47 -1.42
CA TRP A 40 7.53 -10.61 -2.32
C TRP A 40 6.64 -10.46 -3.56
N ILE A 41 7.26 -10.48 -4.74
CA ILE A 41 6.54 -10.45 -6.03
C ILE A 41 6.78 -11.81 -6.69
N LEU A 42 5.72 -12.63 -6.78
CA LEU A 42 5.72 -13.89 -7.53
C LEU A 42 5.14 -13.62 -8.92
N ILE A 43 5.89 -13.98 -9.96
CA ILE A 43 5.44 -13.87 -11.36
C ILE A 43 5.31 -15.30 -11.90
N THR A 44 4.10 -15.67 -12.30
CA THR A 44 3.83 -16.95 -12.97
C THR A 44 3.79 -16.71 -14.47
N PRO A 45 4.81 -17.15 -15.25
CA PRO A 45 4.75 -17.05 -16.69
C PRO A 45 3.70 -18.03 -17.24
N HIS A 46 2.89 -17.58 -18.19
CA HIS A 46 1.95 -18.43 -18.94
C HIS A 46 2.36 -18.43 -20.41
N ILE A 47 2.62 -19.60 -20.98
CA ILE A 47 2.93 -19.76 -22.41
C ILE A 47 1.61 -20.01 -23.14
N ILE A 48 1.37 -19.30 -24.24
CA ILE A 48 0.11 -19.39 -24.99
C ILE A 48 0.47 -19.66 -26.45
N ASP A 49 -0.14 -20.69 -27.05
CA ASP A 49 0.09 -21.04 -28.44
C ASP A 49 -1.01 -20.44 -29.33
N ILE A 50 -0.67 -19.37 -30.03
CA ILE A 50 -1.59 -18.69 -30.96
C ILE A 50 -1.98 -19.53 -32.17
N SER A 51 -1.43 -20.73 -32.35
CA SER A 51 -1.85 -21.65 -33.41
C SER A 51 -3.14 -22.37 -33.04
N LYS A 52 -3.43 -22.52 -31.74
CA LYS A 52 -4.61 -23.21 -31.23
C LYS A 52 -5.81 -22.25 -31.16
N PRO A 53 -6.97 -22.61 -31.75
CA PRO A 53 -8.15 -21.75 -31.73
C PRO A 53 -8.73 -21.55 -30.31
N GLU A 54 -8.61 -22.55 -29.44
CA GLU A 54 -9.02 -22.48 -28.02
C GLU A 54 -8.25 -21.38 -27.25
N ASP A 55 -6.93 -21.31 -27.45
CA ASP A 55 -6.06 -20.32 -26.82
C ASP A 55 -6.38 -18.90 -27.30
N LYS A 56 -6.72 -18.73 -28.59
CA LYS A 56 -7.16 -17.43 -29.14
C LYS A 56 -8.45 -16.92 -28.52
N GLU A 57 -9.41 -17.81 -28.29
CA GLU A 57 -10.68 -17.44 -27.68
C GLU A 57 -10.48 -17.04 -26.21
N THR A 58 -9.63 -17.79 -25.50
CA THR A 58 -9.27 -17.50 -24.11
C THR A 58 -8.59 -16.14 -23.98
N LEU A 59 -7.68 -15.80 -24.90
CA LEU A 59 -7.03 -14.49 -24.98
C LEU A 59 -8.04 -13.34 -25.21
N LYS A 60 -8.99 -13.51 -26.12
CA LYS A 60 -10.01 -12.49 -26.40
C LYS A 60 -10.90 -12.22 -25.18
N LYS A 61 -11.36 -13.28 -24.50
CA LYS A 61 -12.17 -13.16 -23.28
C LYS A 61 -11.42 -12.41 -22.18
N LEU A 62 -10.15 -12.75 -21.98
CA LEU A 62 -9.31 -12.11 -20.96
C LEU A 62 -9.11 -10.61 -21.24
N GLN A 63 -8.88 -10.24 -22.52
CA GLN A 63 -8.75 -8.84 -22.93
C GLN A 63 -10.04 -8.04 -22.72
N GLU A 64 -11.18 -8.61 -23.08
CA GLU A 64 -12.49 -7.97 -22.88
C GLU A 64 -12.79 -7.75 -21.40
N GLU A 65 -12.47 -8.73 -20.55
CA GLU A 65 -12.67 -8.63 -19.12
C GLU A 65 -11.79 -7.56 -18.48
N GLN A 66 -10.51 -7.48 -18.88
CA GLN A 66 -9.61 -6.40 -18.47
C GLN A 66 -10.14 -5.03 -18.86
N ARG A 67 -10.63 -4.88 -20.10
CA ARG A 67 -11.21 -3.63 -20.59
C ARG A 67 -12.43 -3.21 -19.75
N LYS A 68 -13.33 -4.14 -19.45
CA LYS A 68 -14.50 -3.90 -18.58
C LYS A 68 -14.09 -3.48 -17.17
N GLN A 69 -13.06 -4.12 -16.60
CA GLN A 69 -12.56 -3.76 -15.27
C GLN A 69 -11.97 -2.35 -15.23
N VAL A 70 -11.23 -1.94 -16.27
CA VAL A 70 -10.70 -0.58 -16.39
C VAL A 70 -11.83 0.44 -16.50
N GLU A 71 -12.84 0.15 -17.32
CA GLU A 71 -14.00 1.03 -17.50
C GLU A 71 -14.80 1.19 -16.20
N MET A 72 -15.05 0.10 -15.47
CA MET A 72 -15.75 0.13 -14.18
C MET A 72 -14.99 0.92 -13.11
N LYS A 73 -13.66 0.76 -13.05
CA LYS A 73 -12.81 1.54 -12.16
C LYS A 73 -12.88 3.03 -12.50
N MET A 74 -12.77 3.40 -13.78
CA MET A 74 -12.89 4.80 -14.20
C MET A 74 -14.23 5.43 -13.82
N LYS A 75 -15.35 4.72 -14.05
CA LYS A 75 -16.69 5.21 -13.67
C LYS A 75 -16.83 5.38 -12.15
N THR A 76 -16.25 4.46 -11.39
CA THR A 76 -16.26 4.51 -9.92
C THR A 76 -15.45 5.69 -9.39
N GLU A 77 -14.24 5.91 -9.92
CA GLU A 77 -13.40 7.04 -9.52
C GLU A 77 -14.01 8.38 -9.95
N MET A 78 -14.57 8.48 -11.16
CA MET A 78 -15.26 9.69 -11.62
C MET A 78 -16.46 10.04 -10.73
N ASN A 79 -17.26 9.06 -10.32
CA ASN A 79 -18.37 9.29 -9.39
C ASN A 79 -17.89 9.71 -8.00
N LYS A 80 -16.75 9.21 -7.50
CA LYS A 80 -16.15 9.69 -6.25
C LYS A 80 -15.72 11.15 -6.34
N THR A 81 -15.07 11.56 -7.44
CA THR A 81 -14.65 12.96 -7.66
C THR A 81 -15.87 13.89 -7.71
N ILE A 82 -16.90 13.53 -8.49
CA ILE A 82 -18.15 14.30 -8.58
C ILE A 82 -18.82 14.43 -7.20
N ARG A 83 -18.78 13.39 -6.37
CA ARG A 83 -19.35 13.43 -5.01
C ARG A 83 -18.55 14.28 -4.04
N GLN A 84 -17.23 14.38 -4.20
CA GLN A 84 -16.38 15.22 -3.35
C GLN A 84 -16.57 16.71 -3.67
N ASP A 85 -16.74 17.05 -4.95
CA ASP A 85 -16.98 18.43 -5.37
C ASP A 85 -18.36 18.95 -4.94
N ASN A 86 -19.38 18.07 -4.85
CA ASN A 86 -20.72 18.43 -4.39
C ASN A 86 -20.86 18.55 -2.86
N ASN A 87 -19.84 18.18 -2.09
CA ASN A 87 -19.88 18.16 -0.61
C ASN A 87 -18.93 19.19 0.02
N LYS A 88 -18.52 20.21 -0.75
CA LYS A 88 -17.68 21.34 -0.36
C LYS A 88 -18.39 22.65 -0.68
#